data_AF-A0A940WFA9-F1
#
_entry.id   AF-A0A940WFA9-F1
#
_cell.length_a   1.000
_cell.length_b   1.000
_cell.length_c   1.000
_cell.angle_alpha   90.00
_cell.angle_beta   90.00
_cell.angle_gamma   90.00
#
_symmetry.space_group_name_H-M   'P 1'
#
loop_
_entity.id
_entity.type
_entity.pdbx_description
1 polymer ?
#
loop_
_entity_poly.entity_id
_entity_poly.type
_entity_poly.pdbx_seq_one_letter_code
_entity_poly.pdbx_strand_id
1 'polypeptide(L)'
;MPTTDQLTPAGACHGGCNHRNRTTLAAYRQAVEDHADAVDAWYRNGEHGQPPAEPDQPSLRWYPGNPLFCGRDIAAARRSLLELDPQAAQLSAASDGHRGTGTADGKVSGSKTTPSVSPVADILDRLLGDLFDTEDEWRQLRGYAPRPPATRGPRGSHPRSKTIGWLAEHLADILAHPDFLELPRTIYRWERVLRHLNKDQRPSPSSPIRCPRPSCGERRITWDDEHHYYTCGACGQIIYEHEHDQYEHDQADAVETARAATPPPPSVEHRPLVPAQGDDSEPRTAGTLPVVDAIRIDPETYRLIFRAPYNRPLTEDEWQDLPWPPCPNCGAPIEVDHVTIERVGKPAAVVGARTLPPLPPTREEVPGPWRCAGKENEPGCGAEGRAA
;
A
#
# COMPACT_ATOMS: atom_id res chain seq x y z
N MET A 1 25.82 -12.97 14.91
CA MET A 1 25.02 -12.10 15.79
C MET A 1 24.40 -12.96 16.88
N PRO A 2 24.45 -12.52 18.15
CA PRO A 2 23.78 -13.22 19.25
C PRO A 2 22.28 -13.35 18.92
N THR A 3 21.69 -14.52 19.16
CA THR A 3 20.24 -14.70 19.05
C THR A 3 19.54 -13.78 20.06
N THR A 4 18.39 -13.23 19.68
CA THR A 4 17.68 -12.19 20.46
C THR A 4 17.37 -12.62 21.90
N ASP A 5 17.34 -13.92 22.17
CA ASP A 5 17.20 -14.50 23.51
C ASP A 5 18.39 -14.23 24.44
N GLN A 6 19.62 -14.09 23.93
CA GLN A 6 20.81 -13.81 24.75
C GLN A 6 20.81 -12.40 25.37
N LEU A 7 19.87 -11.55 24.97
CA LEU A 7 19.70 -10.19 25.48
C LEU A 7 18.73 -10.10 26.66
N THR A 8 18.00 -11.17 26.97
CA THR A 8 16.99 -11.17 28.04
C THR A 8 17.64 -11.59 29.36
N PRO A 9 17.66 -10.74 30.40
CA PRO A 9 18.15 -11.12 31.72
C PRO A 9 17.36 -12.31 32.29
N ALA A 10 18.01 -13.14 33.10
CA ALA A 10 17.35 -14.27 33.76
C ALA A 10 16.13 -13.80 34.57
N GLY A 11 14.99 -14.47 34.39
CA GLY A 11 13.72 -14.15 35.05
C GLY A 11 12.94 -13.01 34.41
N ALA A 12 13.45 -12.34 33.37
CA ALA A 12 12.67 -11.40 32.59
C ALA A 12 11.76 -12.14 31.58
N CYS A 13 10.62 -11.53 31.27
CA CYS A 13 9.67 -12.10 30.33
C CYS A 13 10.23 -12.08 28.89
N HIS A 14 10.15 -13.21 28.18
CA HIS A 14 10.55 -13.33 26.77
C HIS A 14 9.50 -12.77 25.79
N GLY A 15 8.29 -12.48 26.25
CA GLY A 15 7.18 -11.98 25.44
C GLY A 15 7.33 -10.53 24.95
N GLY A 16 6.22 -9.98 24.44
CA GLY A 16 6.19 -8.65 23.81
C GLY A 16 6.46 -7.52 24.79
N CYS A 17 6.18 -7.71 26.08
CA CYS A 17 6.35 -6.67 27.11
C CYS A 17 7.80 -6.17 27.26
N ASN A 18 8.80 -6.99 26.91
CA ASN A 18 10.22 -6.64 26.97
C ASN A 18 10.85 -6.42 25.57
N HIS A 19 10.07 -6.43 24.48
CA HIS A 19 10.60 -6.26 23.13
C HIS A 19 11.38 -4.94 22.98
N ARG A 20 10.79 -3.83 23.45
CA ARG A 20 11.45 -2.51 23.42
C ARG A 20 12.79 -2.53 24.16
N ASN A 21 12.84 -3.14 25.35
CA ASN A 21 14.08 -3.23 26.14
C ASN A 21 15.16 -4.03 25.41
N ARG A 22 14.79 -5.15 24.77
CA ARG A 22 15.72 -5.94 23.95
C ARG A 22 16.27 -5.13 22.78
N THR A 23 15.41 -4.41 22.06
CA THR A 23 15.81 -3.55 20.94
C THR A 23 16.72 -2.42 21.39
N THR A 24 16.41 -1.76 22.50
CA THR A 24 17.27 -0.70 23.07
C THR A 24 18.62 -1.24 23.55
N LEU A 25 18.65 -2.42 24.19
CA LEU A 25 19.90 -3.04 24.60
C LEU A 25 20.75 -3.48 23.40
N ALA A 26 20.12 -4.01 22.35
CA ALA A 26 20.80 -4.37 21.10
C ALA A 26 21.44 -3.13 20.45
N ALA A 27 20.68 -2.04 20.34
CA ALA A 27 21.17 -0.77 19.79
C ALA A 27 22.34 -0.20 20.62
N TYR A 28 22.25 -0.27 21.95
CA TYR A 28 23.35 0.14 22.83
C TYR A 28 24.60 -0.74 22.62
N ARG A 29 24.46 -2.06 22.52
CA ARG A 29 25.61 -2.94 22.23
C ARG A 29 26.26 -2.64 20.89
N GLN A 30 25.45 -2.40 19.85
CA GLN A 30 25.98 -1.96 18.56
C GLN A 30 26.73 -0.63 18.69
N ALA A 31 26.17 0.35 19.40
CA ALA A 31 26.83 1.63 19.62
C ALA A 31 28.16 1.50 20.39
N VAL A 32 28.26 0.55 21.32
CA VAL A 32 29.52 0.23 22.02
C VAL A 32 30.55 -0.41 21.09
N GLU A 33 30.13 -1.30 20.19
CA GLU A 33 31.00 -1.87 19.15
C GLU A 33 31.49 -0.77 18.19
N ASP A 34 30.59 0.08 17.70
CA ASP A 34 30.91 1.20 16.82
C ASP A 34 31.84 2.23 17.51
N HIS A 35 31.67 2.43 18.82
CA HIS A 35 32.55 3.30 19.62
C HIS A 35 33.96 2.72 19.74
N ALA A 36 34.09 1.41 19.97
CA ALA A 36 35.39 0.75 20.01
C ALA A 36 36.14 0.92 18.69
N ASP A 37 35.46 0.72 17.56
CA ASP A 37 36.02 0.93 16.22
C ASP A 37 36.43 2.40 15.99
N ALA A 38 35.63 3.35 16.49
CA ALA A 38 35.93 4.78 16.41
C ALA A 38 37.16 5.16 17.26
N VAL A 39 37.29 4.59 18.46
CA VAL A 39 38.45 4.79 19.35
C VAL A 39 39.72 4.24 18.70
N ASP A 40 39.66 3.04 18.12
CA ASP A 40 40.77 2.44 17.39
C ASP A 40 41.17 3.28 16.15
N ALA A 41 40.20 3.87 15.46
CA ALA A 41 40.47 4.81 14.37
C ALA A 41 41.14 6.10 14.87
N TRP A 42 40.70 6.64 16.00
CA TRP A 42 41.28 7.83 16.63
C TRP A 42 42.74 7.60 17.04
N TYR A 43 43.05 6.46 17.67
CA TYR A 43 44.42 6.08 18.01
C TYR A 43 45.32 5.91 16.76
N ARG A 44 44.82 5.24 15.71
CA ARG A 44 45.56 5.09 14.45
C ARG A 44 45.88 6.42 13.77
N ASN A 45 45.06 7.44 13.99
CA ASN A 45 45.24 8.79 13.46
C ASN A 45 46.10 9.69 14.37
N GLY A 46 46.83 9.12 15.33
CA GLY A 46 47.74 9.88 16.20
C GLY A 46 47.02 10.78 17.20
N GLU A 47 45.82 10.40 17.64
CA GLU A 47 45.04 11.09 18.67
C GLU A 47 44.66 12.54 18.31
N HIS A 48 44.65 12.88 17.01
CA HIS A 48 44.24 14.20 16.55
C HIS A 48 42.72 14.43 16.71
N GLY A 49 42.35 15.50 17.40
CA GLY A 49 40.95 15.90 17.61
C GLY A 49 40.40 15.52 18.99
N GLN A 50 39.08 15.64 19.15
CA GLN A 50 38.41 15.17 20.36
C GLN A 50 38.22 13.65 20.30
N PRO A 51 38.44 12.92 21.42
CA PRO A 51 38.18 11.49 21.46
C PRO A 51 36.70 11.20 21.20
N PRO A 52 36.36 10.08 20.53
CA PRO A 52 34.96 9.67 20.35
C PRO A 52 34.23 9.58 21.68
N ALA A 53 33.06 10.23 21.77
CA ALA A 53 32.24 10.22 22.98
C ALA A 53 31.71 8.81 23.27
N GLU A 54 31.77 8.40 24.53
CA GLU A 54 31.23 7.11 24.97
C GLU A 54 29.69 7.07 24.78
N PRO A 55 29.13 5.94 24.31
CA PRO A 55 27.68 5.79 24.18
C PRO A 55 26.98 5.83 25.55
N ASP A 56 25.90 6.60 25.65
CA ASP A 56 25.10 6.67 26.87
C ASP A 56 24.41 5.34 27.19
N GLN A 57 24.59 4.85 28.42
CA GLN A 57 23.95 3.62 28.88
C GLN A 57 22.44 3.83 29.09
N PRO A 58 21.57 3.04 28.44
CA PRO A 58 20.13 3.20 28.58
C PRO A 58 19.62 2.70 29.94
N SER A 59 18.71 3.44 30.57
CA SER A 59 17.98 2.99 31.75
C SER A 59 16.86 2.02 31.34
N LEU A 60 17.06 0.72 31.53
CA LEU A 60 16.10 -0.32 31.15
C LEU A 60 15.33 -0.86 32.37
N ARG A 61 14.00 -0.99 32.23
CA ARG A 61 13.15 -1.64 33.25
C ARG A 61 12.53 -2.91 32.67
N TRP A 62 13.02 -4.06 33.12
CA TRP A 62 12.55 -5.37 32.67
C TRP A 62 11.30 -5.83 33.41
N TYR A 63 10.32 -6.33 32.66
CA TYR A 63 9.15 -7.00 33.22
C TYR A 63 9.48 -8.47 33.55
N PRO A 64 9.12 -8.97 34.75
CA PRO A 64 9.41 -10.35 35.14
C PRO A 64 8.55 -11.35 34.34
N GLY A 65 9.13 -12.50 34.01
CA GLY A 65 8.42 -13.68 33.51
C GLY A 65 7.84 -14.52 34.65
N ASN A 66 6.97 -15.49 34.30
CA ASN A 66 6.51 -16.51 35.24
C ASN A 66 6.16 -17.83 34.52
N PRO A 67 7.12 -18.77 34.33
CA PRO A 67 8.56 -18.61 34.58
C PRO A 67 9.27 -17.84 33.46
N LEU A 68 8.91 -18.06 32.19
CA LEU A 68 9.54 -17.42 31.02
C LEU A 68 8.66 -16.32 30.41
N PHE A 69 7.34 -16.46 30.50
CA PHE A 69 6.38 -15.48 29.98
C PHE A 69 5.51 -14.93 31.11
N CYS A 70 5.17 -13.65 31.04
CA CYS A 70 4.22 -13.06 31.98
C CYS A 70 2.78 -13.46 31.59
N GLY A 71 1.85 -13.43 32.54
CA GLY A 71 0.45 -13.81 32.28
C GLY A 71 -0.22 -13.00 31.16
N ARG A 72 0.21 -11.76 30.94
CA ARG A 72 -0.28 -10.92 29.83
C ARG A 72 0.14 -11.47 28.47
N ASP A 73 1.40 -11.85 28.30
CA ASP A 73 1.91 -12.38 27.03
C ASP A 73 1.36 -13.79 26.74
N ILE A 74 1.15 -14.62 27.78
CA ILE A 74 0.47 -15.91 27.63
C ILE A 74 -0.97 -15.72 27.16
N ALA A 75 -1.70 -14.76 27.76
CA ALA A 75 -3.08 -14.47 27.36
C ALA A 75 -3.17 -13.90 25.93
N ALA A 76 -2.21 -13.06 25.52
CA ALA A 76 -2.12 -12.54 24.17
C ALA A 76 -1.86 -13.66 23.16
N ALA A 77 -0.86 -14.53 23.41
CA ALA A 77 -0.55 -15.67 22.55
C ALA A 77 -1.74 -16.63 22.43
N ARG A 78 -2.46 -16.89 23.53
CA ARG A 78 -3.68 -17.71 23.52
C ARG A 78 -4.77 -17.10 22.64
N ARG A 79 -5.02 -15.80 22.77
CA ARG A 79 -6.01 -15.10 21.94
C ARG A 79 -5.66 -15.22 20.46
N SER A 80 -4.42 -14.89 20.09
CA SER A 80 -3.95 -14.99 18.71
C SER A 80 -4.02 -16.40 18.15
N LEU A 81 -3.68 -17.42 18.95
CA LEU A 81 -3.79 -18.83 18.56
C LEU A 81 -5.24 -19.22 18.26
N LEU A 82 -6.19 -18.79 19.09
CA LEU A 82 -7.63 -19.05 18.87
C LEU A 82 -8.18 -18.31 17.65
N GLU A 83 -7.61 -17.14 17.32
CA GLU A 83 -8.01 -16.34 16.16
C GLU A 83 -7.59 -16.98 14.82
N LEU A 84 -6.60 -17.89 14.83
CA LEU A 84 -6.13 -18.55 13.60
C LEU A 84 -7.22 -19.38 12.94
N ASP A 85 -8.09 -20.04 13.72
CA ASP A 85 -9.12 -20.90 13.15
C ASP A 85 -10.23 -20.15 12.38
N PRO A 86 -10.89 -19.11 12.94
CA PRO A 86 -11.87 -18.33 12.20
C PRO A 86 -11.25 -17.63 11.00
N GLN A 87 -10.01 -17.13 11.11
CA GLN A 87 -9.31 -16.52 9.98
C GLN A 87 -8.99 -17.53 8.88
N ALA A 88 -8.52 -18.73 9.22
CA ALA A 88 -8.27 -19.78 8.25
C ALA A 88 -9.56 -20.30 7.59
N ALA A 89 -10.66 -20.37 8.35
CA ALA A 89 -11.98 -20.73 7.83
C ALA A 89 -12.51 -19.67 6.85
N GLN A 90 -12.38 -18.39 7.20
CA GLN A 90 -12.75 -17.27 6.31
C GLN A 90 -11.94 -17.32 5.02
N LEU A 91 -10.63 -17.55 5.11
CA LEU A 91 -9.74 -17.62 3.96
C LEU A 91 -10.10 -18.79 3.04
N SER A 92 -10.33 -19.97 3.61
CA SER A 92 -10.80 -21.15 2.86
C SER A 92 -12.14 -20.89 2.16
N ALA A 93 -13.09 -20.26 2.86
CA ALA A 93 -14.39 -19.94 2.28
C ALA A 93 -14.30 -18.90 1.15
N ALA A 94 -13.37 -17.95 1.26
CA ALA A 94 -13.09 -16.99 0.19
C ALA A 94 -12.46 -17.67 -1.04
N SER A 95 -11.56 -18.65 -0.83
CA SER A 95 -10.89 -19.36 -1.92
C SER A 95 -11.76 -20.40 -2.63
N ASP A 96 -12.72 -21.03 -1.92
CA ASP A 96 -13.66 -21.98 -2.50
C ASP A 96 -14.69 -21.29 -3.42
N GLY A 97 -14.78 -19.97 -3.33
CA GLY A 97 -15.65 -19.12 -4.14
C GLY A 97 -15.10 -18.86 -5.53
N HIS A 98 -15.59 -19.60 -6.51
CA HIS A 98 -15.92 -19.05 -7.83
C HIS A 98 -16.85 -17.82 -7.71
N ARG A 99 -16.35 -16.69 -7.19
CA ARG A 99 -16.83 -15.36 -7.57
C ARG A 99 -16.03 -15.02 -8.83
N GLY A 100 -16.47 -15.36 -10.03
CA GLY A 100 -17.76 -14.90 -10.52
C GLY A 100 -17.80 -13.37 -10.68
N THR A 101 -16.67 -12.67 -10.73
CA THR A 101 -16.64 -11.38 -11.46
C THR A 101 -16.55 -11.75 -12.94
N GLY A 102 -17.71 -11.83 -13.57
CA GLY A 102 -17.82 -12.14 -14.98
C GLY A 102 -16.97 -11.18 -15.81
N THR A 103 -15.94 -11.72 -16.45
CA THR A 103 -15.49 -11.29 -17.77
C THR A 103 -14.67 -12.40 -18.43
N ALA A 104 -15.30 -12.99 -19.45
CA ALA A 104 -14.71 -13.68 -20.60
C ALA A 104 -14.00 -15.03 -20.39
N ASP A 105 -14.61 -16.04 -21.02
CA ASP A 105 -14.01 -17.22 -21.63
C ASP A 105 -12.53 -17.06 -22.02
N GLY A 106 -11.63 -17.46 -21.12
CA GLY A 106 -10.19 -17.58 -21.38
C GLY A 106 -9.80 -19.05 -21.47
N LYS A 107 -9.86 -19.61 -22.68
CA LYS A 107 -9.41 -20.97 -23.00
C LYS A 107 -7.87 -21.05 -22.88
N VAL A 108 -7.36 -21.54 -21.75
CA VAL A 108 -5.90 -21.66 -21.54
C VAL A 108 -5.40 -23.03 -22.01
N SER A 109 -4.82 -23.04 -23.21
CA SER A 109 -3.92 -24.11 -23.68
C SER A 109 -2.49 -23.60 -23.54
N GLY A 110 -1.69 -24.23 -22.68
CA GLY A 110 -0.29 -23.83 -22.52
C GLY A 110 0.36 -24.43 -21.27
N SER A 111 0.80 -25.68 -21.38
CA SER A 111 1.58 -26.39 -20.36
C SER A 111 2.97 -25.78 -20.18
N LYS A 112 3.22 -25.13 -19.04
CA LYS A 112 4.55 -25.01 -18.41
C LYS A 112 4.35 -25.08 -16.89
N THR A 113 4.88 -26.16 -16.28
CA THR A 113 5.01 -26.44 -14.84
C THR A 113 3.86 -25.93 -13.96
N THR A 114 2.89 -26.80 -13.71
CA THR A 114 1.67 -26.52 -12.93
C THR A 114 2.03 -25.92 -11.56
N PRO A 115 1.78 -24.62 -11.30
CA PRO A 115 1.75 -24.12 -9.93
C PRO A 115 0.69 -24.90 -9.15
N SER A 116 0.89 -25.05 -7.83
CA SER A 116 -0.10 -25.71 -6.97
C SER A 116 -1.49 -25.14 -7.21
N VAL A 117 -2.50 -26.01 -7.20
CA VAL A 117 -3.85 -25.70 -7.68
C VAL A 117 -4.54 -24.59 -6.84
N SER A 118 -3.99 -24.21 -5.69
CA SER A 118 -4.37 -23.00 -4.95
C SER A 118 -3.26 -22.57 -3.96
N PRO A 119 -2.63 -21.38 -4.12
CA PRO A 119 -1.68 -20.83 -3.16
C PRO A 119 -2.24 -20.71 -1.73
N VAL A 120 -3.56 -20.56 -1.60
CA VAL A 120 -4.24 -20.51 -0.29
C VAL A 120 -4.17 -21.87 0.40
N ALA A 121 -4.35 -22.96 -0.34
CA ALA A 121 -4.26 -24.32 0.22
C ALA A 121 -2.86 -24.59 0.76
N ASP A 122 -1.81 -24.18 0.05
CA ASP A 122 -0.42 -24.34 0.51
C ASP A 122 -0.14 -23.58 1.82
N ILE A 123 -0.68 -22.37 1.95
CA ILE A 123 -0.53 -21.55 3.16
C ILE A 123 -1.26 -22.20 4.35
N LEU A 124 -2.48 -22.70 4.13
CA LEU A 124 -3.25 -23.39 5.16
C LEU A 124 -2.63 -24.74 5.55
N ASP A 125 -2.07 -25.47 4.60
CA ASP A 125 -1.34 -26.71 4.85
C ASP A 125 -0.06 -26.48 5.64
N ARG A 126 0.65 -25.38 5.33
CA ARG A 126 1.86 -24.98 6.08
C ARG A 126 1.51 -24.54 7.50
N LEU A 127 0.44 -23.76 7.69
CA LEU A 127 -0.08 -23.41 9.01
C LEU A 127 -0.38 -24.67 9.83
N LEU A 128 -1.09 -25.63 9.24
CA LEU A 128 -1.42 -26.87 9.93
C LEU A 128 -0.18 -27.72 10.24
N GLY A 129 0.80 -27.75 9.33
CA GLY A 129 2.10 -28.38 9.56
C GLY A 129 2.81 -27.81 10.78
N ASP A 130 3.01 -26.49 10.82
CA ASP A 130 3.68 -25.81 11.95
C ASP A 130 2.95 -26.07 13.30
N LEU A 131 1.61 -26.08 13.30
CA LEU A 131 0.81 -26.41 14.50
C LEU A 131 0.96 -27.88 14.90
N PHE A 132 1.03 -28.78 13.91
CA PHE A 132 1.20 -30.20 14.16
C PHE A 132 2.58 -30.51 14.75
N ASP A 133 3.63 -29.93 14.18
CA ASP A 133 5.00 -30.10 14.65
C ASP A 133 5.11 -29.62 16.11
N THR A 134 4.54 -28.45 16.42
CA THR A 134 4.51 -27.91 17.80
C THR A 134 3.81 -28.87 18.79
N GLU A 135 2.64 -29.41 18.44
CA GLU A 135 1.94 -30.36 19.31
C GLU A 135 2.71 -31.68 19.46
N ASP A 136 3.28 -32.21 18.37
CA ASP A 136 4.00 -33.49 18.39
C ASP A 136 5.30 -33.38 19.21
N GLU A 137 6.05 -32.29 19.07
CA GLU A 137 7.21 -31.96 19.89
C GLU A 137 6.82 -31.88 21.38
N TRP A 138 5.74 -31.17 21.72
CA TRP A 138 5.31 -31.06 23.11
C TRP A 138 4.83 -32.40 23.68
N ARG A 139 4.08 -33.19 22.92
CA ARG A 139 3.65 -34.55 23.32
C ARG A 139 4.86 -35.43 23.59
N GLN A 140 5.86 -35.40 22.71
CA GLN A 140 7.09 -36.18 22.86
C GLN A 140 7.84 -35.80 24.14
N LEU A 141 8.02 -34.50 24.38
CA LEU A 141 8.69 -33.99 25.59
C LEU A 141 7.98 -34.38 26.89
N ARG A 142 6.63 -34.42 26.88
CA ARG A 142 5.82 -34.79 28.04
C ARG A 142 5.54 -36.28 28.17
N GLY A 143 5.98 -37.10 27.22
CA GLY A 143 5.67 -38.53 27.16
C GLY A 143 4.18 -38.82 26.98
N TYR A 144 3.43 -37.89 26.38
CA TYR A 144 2.03 -38.11 26.03
C TYR A 144 1.92 -39.09 24.87
N ALA A 145 0.77 -39.76 24.77
CA ALA A 145 0.46 -40.57 23.59
C ALA A 145 0.57 -39.69 22.32
N PRO A 146 1.11 -40.24 21.22
CA PRO A 146 1.21 -39.51 19.97
C PRO A 146 -0.17 -39.05 19.50
N ARG A 147 -0.23 -38.01 18.66
CA ARG A 147 -1.49 -37.60 18.05
C ARG A 147 -2.13 -38.84 17.39
N PRO A 148 -3.44 -39.09 17.61
CA PRO A 148 -4.12 -40.17 16.90
C PRO A 148 -3.89 -39.99 15.39
N PRO A 149 -3.53 -41.05 14.66
CA PRO A 149 -3.31 -40.93 13.23
C PRO A 149 -4.57 -40.31 12.64
N ALA A 150 -4.44 -39.19 11.93
CA ALA A 150 -5.56 -38.59 11.25
C ALA A 150 -6.13 -39.67 10.33
N THR A 151 -7.31 -40.19 10.67
CA THR A 151 -8.02 -41.19 9.88
C THR A 151 -8.14 -40.63 8.48
N ARG A 152 -7.29 -41.13 7.56
CA ARG A 152 -7.10 -40.70 6.16
C ARG A 152 -8.17 -39.73 5.69
N GLY A 153 -7.96 -38.45 5.93
CA GLY A 153 -8.88 -37.39 5.60
C GLY A 153 -8.11 -36.17 5.14
N PRO A 154 -8.68 -35.32 4.27
CA PRO A 154 -8.04 -34.10 3.84
C PRO A 154 -7.69 -33.23 5.06
N ARG A 155 -6.60 -32.46 4.93
CA ARG A 155 -6.12 -31.45 5.90
C ARG A 155 -7.12 -30.28 6.01
N GLY A 156 -8.32 -30.59 6.50
CA GLY A 156 -9.45 -29.67 6.57
C GLY A 156 -9.50 -28.88 7.88
N SER A 157 -10.60 -28.17 8.07
CA SER A 157 -10.87 -27.35 9.27
C SER A 157 -10.83 -28.16 10.56
N HIS A 158 -11.43 -29.36 10.60
CA HIS A 158 -11.58 -30.12 11.84
C HIS A 158 -10.25 -30.51 12.53
N PRO A 159 -9.25 -31.11 11.84
CA PRO A 159 -7.92 -31.33 12.45
C PRO A 159 -7.27 -30.06 12.99
N ARG A 160 -7.41 -28.93 12.28
CA ARG A 160 -6.86 -27.64 12.69
C ARG A 160 -7.52 -27.14 13.98
N SER A 161 -8.86 -27.07 14.02
CA SER A 161 -9.60 -26.63 15.22
C SER A 161 -9.26 -27.49 16.44
N LYS A 162 -9.15 -28.82 16.27
CA LYS A 162 -8.77 -29.74 17.35
C LYS A 162 -7.37 -29.48 17.88
N THR A 163 -6.41 -29.21 16.99
CA THR A 163 -5.01 -28.92 17.35
C THR A 163 -4.90 -27.57 18.06
N ILE A 164 -5.56 -26.55 17.53
CA ILE A 164 -5.62 -25.21 18.15
C ILE A 164 -6.21 -25.29 19.56
N GLY A 165 -7.32 -26.03 19.74
CA GLY A 165 -7.93 -26.25 21.05
C GLY A 165 -6.97 -26.94 22.02
N TRP A 166 -6.32 -28.02 21.59
CA TRP A 166 -5.37 -28.76 22.41
C TRP A 166 -4.16 -27.90 22.81
N LEU A 167 -3.59 -27.14 21.87
CA LEU A 167 -2.48 -26.22 22.13
C LEU A 167 -2.92 -25.09 23.07
N ALA A 168 -4.11 -24.52 22.92
CA ALA A 168 -4.60 -23.44 23.77
C ALA A 168 -4.77 -23.85 25.24
N GLU A 169 -5.21 -25.10 25.48
CA GLU A 169 -5.32 -25.72 26.80
C GLU A 169 -3.94 -25.87 27.47
N HIS A 170 -2.93 -26.31 26.71
CA HIS A 170 -1.57 -26.58 27.22
C HIS A 170 -0.61 -25.39 27.09
N LEU A 171 -1.06 -24.26 26.52
CA LEU A 171 -0.16 -23.17 26.11
C LEU A 171 0.68 -22.62 27.26
N ALA A 172 0.11 -22.50 28.46
CA ALA A 172 0.85 -22.00 29.62
C ALA A 172 2.02 -22.91 30.00
N ASP A 173 1.82 -24.23 29.95
CA ASP A 173 2.88 -25.21 30.25
C ASP A 173 3.90 -25.28 29.12
N ILE A 174 3.46 -25.19 27.85
CA ILE A 174 4.35 -25.13 26.69
C ILE A 174 5.27 -23.92 26.80
N LEU A 175 4.70 -22.73 27.06
CA LEU A 175 5.47 -21.48 27.19
C LEU A 175 6.32 -21.43 28.46
N ALA A 176 6.08 -22.30 29.44
CA ALA A 176 6.99 -22.45 30.58
C ALA A 176 8.30 -23.18 30.22
N HIS A 177 8.37 -23.83 29.05
CA HIS A 177 9.52 -24.61 28.60
C HIS A 177 10.44 -23.79 27.66
N PRO A 178 11.78 -23.82 27.85
CA PRO A 178 12.72 -23.00 27.09
C PRO A 178 12.81 -23.35 25.59
N ASP A 179 12.47 -24.58 25.20
CA ASP A 179 12.49 -24.97 23.77
C ASP A 179 11.39 -24.29 22.93
N PHE A 180 10.36 -23.71 23.57
CA PHE A 180 9.23 -23.07 22.89
C PHE A 180 9.22 -21.54 22.99
N LEU A 181 10.39 -20.90 23.18
CA LEU A 181 10.51 -19.45 23.26
C LEU A 181 10.00 -18.72 22.00
N GLU A 182 10.16 -19.33 20.82
CA GLU A 182 9.71 -18.76 19.53
C GLU A 182 8.23 -19.01 19.22
N LEU A 183 7.53 -19.87 19.97
CA LEU A 183 6.14 -20.24 19.67
C LEU A 183 5.19 -19.03 19.60
N PRO A 184 5.20 -18.06 20.54
CA PRO A 184 4.35 -16.88 20.43
C PRO A 184 4.60 -16.09 19.15
N ARG A 185 5.87 -15.97 18.72
CA ARG A 185 6.23 -15.27 17.48
C ARG A 185 5.68 -15.99 16.26
N THR A 186 5.76 -17.32 16.22
CA THR A 186 5.17 -18.15 15.16
C THR A 186 3.65 -17.99 15.10
N ILE A 187 2.96 -17.97 16.25
CA ILE A 187 1.51 -17.72 16.34
C ILE A 187 1.16 -16.34 15.79
N TYR A 188 1.83 -15.27 16.26
CA TYR A 188 1.56 -13.91 15.79
C TYR A 188 1.88 -13.72 14.30
N ARG A 189 2.91 -14.41 13.78
CA ARG A 189 3.22 -14.43 12.36
C ARG A 189 2.06 -15.03 11.56
N TRP A 190 1.53 -16.18 11.99
CA TRP A 190 0.40 -16.81 11.32
C TRP A 190 -0.87 -15.96 11.38
N GLU A 191 -1.16 -15.37 12.54
CA GLU A 191 -2.31 -14.45 12.68
C GLU A 191 -2.18 -13.28 11.70
N ARG A 192 -0.99 -12.69 11.60
CA ARG A 192 -0.73 -11.59 10.65
C ARG A 192 -0.90 -12.04 9.20
N VAL A 193 -0.35 -13.19 8.82
CA VAL A 193 -0.46 -13.75 7.46
C VAL A 193 -1.92 -13.99 7.10
N LEU A 194 -2.68 -14.66 7.95
CA LEU A 194 -4.09 -14.95 7.69
C LEU A 194 -4.95 -13.68 7.69
N ARG A 195 -4.70 -12.75 8.62
CA ARG A 195 -5.37 -11.45 8.63
C ARG A 195 -5.09 -10.67 7.35
N HIS A 196 -3.86 -10.70 6.85
CA HIS A 196 -3.49 -10.07 5.58
C HIS A 196 -4.23 -10.69 4.40
N LEU A 197 -4.27 -12.03 4.31
CA LEU A 197 -4.92 -12.74 3.21
C LEU A 197 -6.45 -12.64 3.23
N ASN A 198 -7.06 -12.48 4.40
CA ASN A 198 -8.50 -12.26 4.53
C ASN A 198 -8.95 -10.84 4.14
N LYS A 199 -8.03 -9.87 4.03
CA LYS A 199 -8.31 -8.47 3.69
C LYS A 199 -8.55 -8.29 2.18
N ASP A 200 -9.48 -9.04 1.59
CA ASP A 200 -10.14 -8.68 0.31
C ASP A 200 -11.06 -7.44 0.45
N GLN A 201 -11.05 -6.78 1.61
CA GLN A 201 -11.12 -5.33 1.72
C GLN A 201 -9.73 -4.77 2.02
N ARG A 202 -8.87 -4.74 1.01
CA ARG A 202 -7.57 -4.09 1.13
C ARG A 202 -7.87 -2.59 1.35
N PRO A 203 -7.26 -1.91 2.33
CA PRO A 203 -6.86 -0.53 2.08
C PRO A 203 -6.09 -0.59 0.76
N SER A 204 -6.46 0.22 -0.21
CA SER A 204 -5.72 0.30 -1.47
C SER A 204 -4.22 0.30 -1.17
N PRO A 205 -3.36 -0.36 -1.98
CA PRO A 205 -1.90 -0.27 -1.81
C PRO A 205 -1.43 1.19 -1.75
N SER A 206 -2.24 2.14 -2.23
CA SER A 206 -2.16 3.55 -1.86
C SER A 206 -3.10 3.87 -0.68
N SER A 207 -2.57 4.34 0.43
CA SER A 207 -3.42 4.96 1.46
C SER A 207 -3.93 6.33 1.00
N PRO A 208 -5.19 6.71 1.34
CA PRO A 208 -5.73 8.04 1.03
C PRO A 208 -5.14 9.17 1.90
N ILE A 209 -4.44 8.85 2.99
CA ILE A 209 -3.89 9.86 3.90
C ILE A 209 -2.73 10.62 3.26
N ARG A 210 -2.56 11.88 3.65
CA ARG A 210 -1.37 12.69 3.34
C ARG A 210 -0.22 12.32 4.28
N CYS A 211 1.02 12.44 3.79
CA CYS A 211 2.20 12.26 4.62
C CYS A 211 2.16 13.22 5.82
N PRO A 212 2.29 12.70 7.06
CA PRO A 212 2.24 13.51 8.29
C PRO A 212 3.46 14.42 8.43
N ARG A 213 4.52 14.20 7.65
CA ARG A 213 5.69 15.07 7.63
C ARG A 213 5.27 16.45 7.08
N PRO A 214 5.39 17.54 7.87
CA PRO A 214 4.87 18.87 7.48
C PRO A 214 5.45 19.42 6.18
N SER A 215 6.69 19.03 5.85
CA SER A 215 7.37 19.45 4.63
C SER A 215 7.02 18.63 3.39
N CYS A 216 6.30 17.51 3.53
CA CYS A 216 6.00 16.60 2.42
C CYS A 216 4.53 16.72 1.97
N GLY A 217 3.56 16.39 2.83
CA GLY A 217 2.12 16.50 2.51
C GLY A 217 1.60 15.67 1.32
N GLU A 218 2.46 14.87 0.68
CA GLU A 218 2.15 14.05 -0.49
C GLU A 218 1.23 12.87 -0.17
N ARG A 219 0.39 12.47 -1.12
CA ARG A 219 -0.56 11.34 -1.03
C ARG A 219 0.00 10.04 -1.62
N ARG A 220 1.31 9.86 -1.57
CA ARG A 220 2.00 8.68 -2.10
C ARG A 220 2.38 7.74 -0.96
N ILE A 221 1.43 7.36 -0.13
CA ILE A 221 1.69 6.45 0.98
C ILE A 221 1.38 5.03 0.53
N THR A 222 2.40 4.17 0.52
CA THR A 222 2.31 2.77 0.11
C THR A 222 2.55 1.84 1.27
N TRP A 223 1.79 0.75 1.34
CA TRP A 223 2.04 -0.30 2.32
C TRP A 223 3.21 -1.18 1.87
N ASP A 224 4.17 -1.41 2.77
CA ASP A 224 5.27 -2.36 2.59
C ASP A 224 4.89 -3.71 3.21
N ASP A 225 4.66 -4.72 2.36
CA ASP A 225 4.24 -6.06 2.78
C ASP A 225 5.35 -6.83 3.52
N GLU A 226 6.62 -6.54 3.25
CA GLU A 226 7.77 -7.23 3.85
C GLU A 226 8.04 -6.71 5.26
N HIS A 227 7.99 -5.39 5.43
CA HIS A 227 8.35 -4.73 6.68
C HIS A 227 7.15 -4.32 7.55
N HIS A 228 5.93 -4.45 7.01
CA HIS A 228 4.66 -4.18 7.70
C HIS A 228 4.52 -2.75 8.25
N TYR A 229 4.89 -1.77 7.44
CA TYR A 229 4.62 -0.36 7.71
C TYR A 229 4.21 0.35 6.42
N TYR A 230 3.68 1.55 6.55
CA TYR A 230 3.46 2.43 5.41
C TYR A 230 4.72 3.26 5.14
N THR A 231 5.04 3.48 3.87
CA THR A 231 6.12 4.36 3.42
C THR A 231 5.57 5.45 2.53
N CYS A 232 6.00 6.69 2.77
CA CYS A 232 5.76 7.76 1.82
C CYS A 232 6.75 7.62 0.66
N GLY A 233 6.26 7.33 -0.54
CA GLY A 233 7.08 7.24 -1.76
C GLY A 233 7.74 8.56 -2.19
N ALA A 234 7.41 9.69 -1.56
CA ALA A 234 8.06 10.99 -1.82
C ALA A 234 9.22 11.29 -0.86
N CYS A 235 8.99 11.20 0.45
CA CYS A 235 9.99 11.57 1.46
C CYS A 235 10.59 10.38 2.22
N GLY A 236 10.15 9.15 1.93
CA GLY A 236 10.60 7.92 2.59
C GLY A 236 10.11 7.78 4.04
N GLN A 237 9.24 8.68 4.53
CA GLN A 237 8.74 8.60 5.90
C GLN A 237 8.04 7.27 6.14
N ILE A 238 8.52 6.54 7.14
CA ILE A 238 7.89 5.32 7.65
C ILE A 238 6.79 5.73 8.63
N ILE A 239 5.63 5.10 8.50
CA ILE A 239 4.45 5.30 9.34
C ILE A 239 3.98 3.91 9.77
N TYR A 240 4.00 3.63 11.07
CA TYR A 240 3.54 2.33 11.55
C TYR A 240 2.01 2.20 11.42
N GLU A 241 1.49 0.97 11.33
CA GLU A 241 0.04 0.72 11.14
C GLU A 241 -0.83 1.50 12.14
N HIS A 242 -0.48 1.50 13.43
CA HIS A 242 -1.24 2.25 14.46
C HIS A 242 -1.18 3.78 14.29
N GLU A 243 -0.05 4.33 13.84
CA GLU A 243 0.08 5.77 13.58
C GLU A 243 -0.70 6.13 12.32
N HIS A 244 -0.64 5.26 11.31
CA HIS A 244 -1.39 5.38 10.08
C HIS A 244 -2.90 5.42 10.35
N ASP A 245 -3.42 4.47 11.14
CA ASP A 245 -4.83 4.42 11.56
C ASP A 245 -5.24 5.72 12.28
N GLN A 246 -4.37 6.22 13.16
CA GLN A 246 -4.60 7.48 13.87
C GLN A 246 -4.63 8.67 12.90
N TYR A 247 -3.68 8.77 11.97
CA TYR A 247 -3.65 9.84 10.97
C TYR A 247 -4.84 9.78 10.00
N GLU A 248 -5.34 8.58 9.70
CA GLU A 248 -6.55 8.40 8.90
C GLU A 248 -7.77 8.96 9.62
N HIS A 249 -7.89 8.69 10.92
CA HIS A 249 -8.94 9.25 11.76
C HIS A 249 -8.85 10.77 11.86
N ASP A 250 -7.67 11.31 12.22
CA ASP A 250 -7.46 12.75 12.37
C ASP A 250 -7.72 13.52 11.07
N GLN A 251 -7.35 12.96 9.91
CA GLN A 251 -7.62 13.58 8.61
C GLN A 251 -9.10 13.50 8.21
N ALA A 252 -9.79 12.41 8.54
CA ALA A 252 -11.23 12.29 8.31
C ALA A 252 -12.00 13.34 9.13
N ASP A 253 -11.67 13.47 10.42
CA ASP A 253 -12.27 14.46 11.33
C ASP A 253 -11.99 15.90 10.86
N ALA A 254 -10.77 16.16 10.38
CA ALA A 254 -10.41 17.47 9.82
C ALA A 254 -11.21 17.80 8.56
N VAL A 255 -11.44 16.83 7.67
CA VAL A 255 -12.27 17.01 6.46
C VAL A 255 -13.73 17.26 6.82
N GLU A 256 -14.27 16.53 7.79
CA GLU A 256 -15.64 16.73 8.27
C GLU A 256 -15.81 18.12 8.91
N THR A 257 -14.85 18.53 9.75
CA THR A 257 -14.82 19.86 10.37
C THR A 257 -14.74 20.97 9.33
N ALA A 258 -13.87 20.82 8.32
CA ALA A 258 -13.74 21.79 7.23
C ALA A 258 -15.02 21.88 6.37
N ARG A 259 -15.68 20.74 6.13
CA ARG A 259 -16.96 20.68 5.41
C ARG A 259 -18.08 21.35 6.20
N ALA A 260 -18.10 21.21 7.53
CA ALA A 260 -19.08 21.89 8.39
C ALA A 260 -18.86 23.41 8.44
N ALA A 261 -17.60 23.86 8.37
CA ALA A 261 -17.25 25.29 8.38
C ALA A 261 -17.49 25.99 7.03
N THR A 262 -17.46 25.25 5.92
CA THR A 262 -17.66 25.82 4.58
C THR A 262 -19.16 25.96 4.30
N PRO A 263 -19.71 27.18 4.16
CA PRO A 263 -21.11 27.33 3.79
C PRO A 263 -21.37 26.67 2.44
N PRO A 264 -22.53 26.01 2.25
CA PRO A 264 -22.84 25.36 0.99
C PRO A 264 -22.72 26.39 -0.15
N PRO A 265 -22.14 26.02 -1.30
CA PRO A 265 -22.05 26.93 -2.43
C PRO A 265 -23.46 27.44 -2.76
N PRO A 266 -23.61 28.74 -3.11
CA PRO A 266 -24.91 29.27 -3.49
C PRO A 266 -25.48 28.37 -4.59
N SER A 267 -26.71 27.90 -4.39
CA SER A 267 -27.38 27.01 -5.33
C SER A 267 -27.39 27.64 -6.71
N VAL A 268 -26.56 27.11 -7.60
CA VAL A 268 -26.55 27.50 -9.00
C VAL A 268 -27.86 27.01 -9.59
N GLU A 269 -28.75 27.94 -9.93
CA GLU A 269 -29.94 27.61 -10.71
C GLU A 269 -29.47 27.05 -12.05
N HIS A 270 -29.54 25.74 -12.21
CA HIS A 270 -29.36 25.09 -13.50
C HIS A 270 -30.51 25.53 -14.40
N ARG A 271 -30.28 26.60 -15.17
CA ARG A 271 -31.19 27.03 -16.22
C ARG A 271 -31.14 25.96 -17.31
N PRO A 272 -32.21 25.18 -17.55
CA PRO A 272 -32.21 24.17 -18.59
C PRO A 272 -31.98 24.88 -19.93
N LEU A 273 -30.94 24.47 -20.65
CA LEU A 273 -30.73 24.90 -22.03
C LEU A 273 -31.86 24.29 -22.86
N VAL A 274 -32.83 25.11 -23.23
CA VAL A 274 -33.82 24.76 -24.25
C VAL A 274 -33.06 24.65 -25.56
N PRO A 275 -33.04 23.48 -26.23
CA PRO A 275 -32.40 23.35 -27.53
C PRO A 275 -33.08 24.29 -28.52
N ALA A 276 -32.29 25.12 -29.20
CA ALA A 276 -32.79 25.98 -30.27
C ALA A 276 -33.36 25.09 -31.38
N GLN A 277 -34.61 25.35 -31.79
CA GLN A 277 -35.20 24.76 -32.99
C GLN A 277 -34.44 25.30 -34.20
N GLY A 278 -33.51 24.50 -34.72
CA GLY A 278 -32.77 24.77 -35.95
C GLY A 278 -32.98 23.64 -36.95
N ASP A 279 -33.44 24.03 -38.14
CA ASP A 279 -33.72 23.33 -39.39
C ASP A 279 -33.09 21.92 -39.60
N ASP A 280 -33.96 20.90 -39.67
CA ASP A 280 -33.65 19.51 -40.06
C ASP A 280 -33.63 19.37 -41.61
N SER A 281 -32.68 20.02 -42.28
CA SER A 281 -32.55 19.86 -43.75
C SER A 281 -31.13 19.93 -44.30
N GLU A 282 -30.21 19.14 -43.75
CA GLU A 282 -29.04 18.69 -44.52
C GLU A 282 -28.80 17.18 -44.37
N PRO A 283 -28.60 16.44 -45.48
CA PRO A 283 -28.27 15.02 -45.45
C PRO A 283 -26.86 14.85 -44.90
N ARG A 284 -26.77 14.32 -43.67
CA ARG A 284 -25.52 13.94 -42.98
C ARG A 284 -24.74 12.92 -43.82
N THR A 285 -23.77 13.39 -44.58
CA THR A 285 -22.67 12.57 -45.10
C THR A 285 -21.83 12.06 -43.92
N ALA A 286 -21.44 10.79 -44.01
CA ALA A 286 -20.61 10.10 -43.02
C ALA A 286 -19.27 10.83 -42.83
N GLY A 287 -19.21 11.67 -41.81
CA GLY A 287 -18.09 12.51 -41.45
C GLY A 287 -18.38 13.27 -40.16
N THR A 288 -19.06 12.61 -39.21
CA THR A 288 -19.24 13.18 -37.87
C THR A 288 -17.86 13.22 -37.21
N LEU A 289 -17.32 14.43 -37.03
CA LEU A 289 -16.13 14.67 -36.24
C LEU A 289 -16.28 13.89 -34.91
N PRO A 290 -15.34 12.99 -34.55
CA PRO A 290 -15.46 12.28 -33.29
C PRO A 290 -15.42 13.31 -32.15
N VAL A 291 -16.30 13.10 -31.18
CA VAL A 291 -16.42 13.90 -29.96
C VAL A 291 -15.02 14.01 -29.34
N VAL A 292 -14.43 15.20 -29.43
CA VAL A 292 -13.20 15.52 -28.72
C VAL A 292 -13.58 15.55 -27.24
N ASP A 293 -12.93 14.70 -26.42
CA ASP A 293 -13.09 14.77 -24.97
C ASP A 293 -12.79 16.19 -24.50
N ALA A 294 -13.59 16.71 -23.56
CA ALA A 294 -13.53 18.10 -23.12
C ALA A 294 -12.08 18.55 -22.83
N ILE A 295 -11.65 19.61 -23.52
CA ILE A 295 -10.38 20.29 -23.28
C ILE A 295 -10.39 20.80 -21.84
N ARG A 296 -9.44 20.34 -21.02
CA ARG A 296 -9.31 20.79 -19.63
C ARG A 296 -8.04 21.61 -19.46
N ILE A 297 -8.17 22.73 -18.76
CA ILE A 297 -7.03 23.46 -18.21
C ILE A 297 -6.74 22.86 -16.85
N ASP A 298 -5.53 22.32 -16.67
CA ASP A 298 -5.04 21.96 -15.35
C ASP A 298 -4.95 23.24 -14.49
N PRO A 299 -5.72 23.34 -13.39
CA PRO A 299 -5.79 24.56 -12.59
C PRO A 299 -4.50 24.87 -11.83
N GLU A 300 -3.62 23.88 -11.62
CA GLU A 300 -2.36 24.06 -10.88
C GLU A 300 -1.22 24.47 -11.81
N THR A 301 -1.24 24.00 -13.06
CA THR A 301 -0.14 24.24 -14.02
C THR A 301 -0.51 25.15 -15.19
N TYR A 302 -1.80 25.51 -15.33
CA TYR A 302 -2.36 26.26 -16.46
C TYR A 302 -2.08 25.63 -17.83
N ARG A 303 -1.95 24.30 -17.86
CA ARG A 303 -1.69 23.52 -19.07
C ARG A 303 -2.98 23.03 -19.70
N LEU A 304 -3.06 23.11 -21.03
CA LEU A 304 -4.18 22.58 -21.82
C LEU A 304 -3.90 21.12 -22.16
N ILE A 305 -4.73 20.21 -21.67
CA ILE A 305 -4.58 18.78 -21.94
C ILE A 305 -5.59 18.35 -23.00
N PHE A 306 -5.08 17.93 -24.15
CA PHE A 306 -5.86 17.35 -25.25
C PHE A 306 -5.78 15.83 -25.22
N ARG A 307 -6.94 15.15 -25.20
CA ARG A 307 -7.02 13.73 -25.53
C ARG A 307 -7.62 13.57 -26.91
N ALA A 308 -6.76 13.64 -27.92
CA ALA A 308 -7.17 13.45 -29.29
C ALA A 308 -7.15 11.94 -29.64
N PRO A 309 -8.24 11.36 -30.17
CA PRO A 309 -8.26 9.96 -30.61
C PRO A 309 -7.57 9.74 -31.97
N TYR A 310 -6.95 10.77 -32.57
CA TYR A 310 -6.48 10.73 -33.95
C TYR A 310 -5.08 10.13 -34.12
N ASN A 311 -4.93 9.23 -35.09
CA ASN A 311 -3.62 8.73 -35.54
C ASN A 311 -2.88 9.74 -36.45
N ARG A 312 -3.50 10.86 -36.86
CA ARG A 312 -2.88 11.91 -37.71
C ARG A 312 -2.75 13.27 -36.98
N PRO A 313 -1.86 14.18 -37.42
CA PRO A 313 -1.84 15.56 -36.93
C PRO A 313 -3.15 16.29 -37.30
N LEU A 314 -3.62 17.16 -36.42
CA LEU A 314 -4.69 18.12 -36.74
C LEU A 314 -4.12 19.20 -37.67
N THR A 315 -4.90 19.66 -38.64
CA THR A 315 -4.51 20.79 -39.52
C THR A 315 -4.71 22.12 -38.80
N GLU A 316 -4.07 23.19 -39.28
CA GLU A 316 -4.17 24.55 -38.69
C GLU A 316 -5.63 25.03 -38.61
N ASP A 317 -6.43 24.79 -39.65
CA ASP A 317 -7.86 25.12 -39.64
C ASP A 317 -8.65 24.33 -38.56
N GLU A 318 -8.30 23.05 -38.34
CA GLU A 318 -8.95 22.21 -37.31
C GLU A 318 -8.62 22.69 -35.89
N TRP A 319 -7.52 23.41 -35.70
CA TRP A 319 -7.14 23.99 -34.40
C TRP A 319 -7.96 25.23 -34.05
N GLN A 320 -8.25 26.08 -35.04
CA GLN A 320 -8.97 27.33 -34.83
C GLN A 320 -10.43 27.08 -34.44
N ASP A 321 -11.01 25.97 -34.89
CA ASP A 321 -12.41 25.61 -34.63
C ASP A 321 -12.64 24.81 -33.32
N LEU A 322 -11.59 24.55 -32.51
CA LEU A 322 -11.76 23.82 -31.25
C LEU A 322 -12.51 24.67 -30.20
N PRO A 323 -13.42 24.06 -29.41
CA PRO A 323 -14.16 24.78 -28.37
C PRO A 323 -13.26 25.01 -27.14
N TRP A 324 -12.49 26.10 -27.15
CA TRP A 324 -11.58 26.47 -26.07
C TRP A 324 -12.34 26.75 -24.77
N PRO A 325 -11.90 26.18 -23.62
CA PRO A 325 -12.52 26.48 -22.33
C PRO A 325 -12.24 27.95 -21.94
N PRO A 326 -13.16 28.61 -21.23
CA PRO A 326 -12.94 29.98 -20.79
C PRO A 326 -11.81 30.05 -19.75
N CYS A 327 -11.16 31.21 -19.63
CA CYS A 327 -10.09 31.45 -18.67
C CYS A 327 -10.52 31.05 -17.25
N PRO A 328 -9.76 30.22 -16.52
CA PRO A 328 -10.17 29.74 -15.20
C PRO A 328 -10.22 30.86 -14.15
N ASN A 329 -9.56 31.99 -14.40
CA ASN A 329 -9.51 33.11 -13.47
C ASN A 329 -10.67 34.11 -13.67
N CYS A 330 -11.05 34.42 -14.91
CA CYS A 330 -12.05 35.46 -15.20
C CYS A 330 -13.19 35.04 -16.14
N GLY A 331 -13.16 33.81 -16.66
CA GLY A 331 -14.17 33.29 -17.56
C GLY A 331 -14.19 33.94 -18.96
N ALA A 332 -13.20 34.76 -19.31
CA ALA A 332 -13.08 35.36 -20.65
C ALA A 332 -12.59 34.35 -21.69
N PRO A 333 -12.87 34.56 -23.00
CA PRO A 333 -12.28 33.77 -24.06
C PRO A 333 -10.75 33.79 -23.98
N ILE A 334 -10.12 32.67 -24.32
CA ILE A 334 -8.67 32.56 -24.40
C ILE A 334 -8.30 32.64 -25.88
N GLU A 335 -7.38 33.54 -26.24
CA GLU A 335 -6.75 33.53 -27.54
C GLU A 335 -5.49 32.67 -27.42
N VAL A 336 -5.49 31.57 -28.16
CA VAL A 336 -4.36 30.63 -28.19
C VAL A 336 -3.55 30.96 -29.41
N ASP A 337 -2.49 31.73 -29.21
CA ASP A 337 -1.57 32.03 -30.31
C ASP A 337 -0.78 30.77 -30.73
N HIS A 338 -0.64 29.75 -29.83
CA HIS A 338 0.29 28.63 -30.02
C HIS A 338 -0.05 27.34 -29.23
N VAL A 339 0.38 26.17 -29.74
CA VAL A 339 0.16 24.85 -29.11
C VAL A 339 1.41 23.95 -29.21
N THR A 340 1.73 23.26 -28.12
CA THR A 340 2.72 22.15 -28.09
C THR A 340 1.96 20.84 -28.05
N ILE A 341 2.32 19.90 -28.93
CA ILE A 341 1.66 18.59 -29.05
C ILE A 341 2.64 17.50 -28.63
N GLU A 342 2.40 16.89 -27.47
CA GLU A 342 3.11 15.69 -27.03
C GLU A 342 2.28 14.43 -27.34
N ARG A 343 2.83 13.54 -28.17
CA ARG A 343 2.26 12.21 -28.39
C ARG A 343 2.92 11.20 -27.45
N VAL A 344 2.13 10.65 -26.54
CA VAL A 344 2.56 9.49 -25.73
C VAL A 344 2.77 8.30 -26.67
N GLY A 345 4.01 7.82 -26.78
CA GLY A 345 4.34 6.67 -27.61
C GLY A 345 3.51 5.44 -27.24
N LYS A 346 3.21 4.60 -28.23
CA LYS A 346 2.50 3.33 -28.00
C LYS A 346 3.51 2.17 -28.01
N PRO A 347 3.51 1.30 -26.99
CA PRO A 347 4.33 0.10 -27.00
C PRO A 347 3.93 -0.82 -28.16
N ALA A 348 4.85 -1.70 -28.56
CA ALA A 348 4.59 -2.68 -29.60
C ALA A 348 3.34 -3.52 -29.24
N ALA A 349 2.48 -3.77 -30.23
CA ALA A 349 1.26 -4.53 -30.05
C ALA A 349 1.21 -5.67 -31.07
N VAL A 350 0.75 -6.84 -30.62
CA VAL A 350 0.50 -7.98 -31.51
C VAL A 350 -0.99 -8.03 -31.78
N VAL A 351 -1.37 -7.91 -33.05
CA VAL A 351 -2.76 -8.01 -33.49
C VAL A 351 -2.86 -9.21 -34.42
N GLY A 352 -3.43 -10.30 -33.91
CA GLY A 352 -3.41 -11.60 -34.59
C GLY A 352 -1.99 -12.17 -34.70
N ALA A 353 -1.57 -12.53 -35.92
CA ALA A 353 -0.22 -13.07 -36.18
C ALA A 353 0.82 -12.01 -36.59
N ARG A 354 0.46 -10.72 -36.57
CA ARG A 354 1.37 -9.62 -36.94
C ARG A 354 1.73 -8.76 -35.73
N THR A 355 3.02 -8.49 -35.59
CA THR A 355 3.56 -7.54 -34.61
C THR A 355 3.63 -6.16 -35.25
N LEU A 356 2.96 -5.18 -34.67
CA LEU A 356 3.11 -3.77 -35.03
C LEU A 356 4.30 -3.19 -34.24
N PRO A 357 5.22 -2.48 -34.91
CA PRO A 357 6.37 -1.87 -34.24
C PRO A 357 5.92 -0.78 -33.25
N PRO A 358 6.70 -0.52 -32.19
CA PRO A 358 6.40 0.55 -31.25
C PRO A 358 6.43 1.91 -31.96
N LEU A 359 5.48 2.78 -31.62
CA LEU A 359 5.48 4.16 -32.08
C LEU A 359 6.24 5.00 -31.04
N PRO A 360 7.40 5.58 -31.38
CA PRO A 360 8.13 6.43 -30.44
C PRO A 360 7.32 7.68 -30.11
N PRO A 361 7.45 8.23 -28.90
CA PRO A 361 6.87 9.52 -28.59
C PRO A 361 7.45 10.59 -29.50
N THR A 362 6.61 11.47 -30.02
CA THR A 362 7.02 12.62 -30.83
C THR A 362 6.54 13.89 -30.16
N ARG A 363 7.42 14.88 -30.08
CA ARG A 363 7.14 16.23 -29.62
C ARG A 363 7.40 17.17 -30.77
N GLU A 364 6.38 17.90 -31.18
CA GLU A 364 6.50 18.92 -32.21
C GLU A 364 6.23 20.28 -31.53
N GLU A 365 7.25 21.15 -31.58
CA GLU A 365 7.16 22.50 -31.03
C GLU A 365 6.93 23.47 -32.19
N VAL A 366 5.76 24.11 -32.20
CA VAL A 366 5.51 25.29 -33.03
C VAL A 366 5.50 26.49 -32.07
N PRO A 367 6.33 27.52 -32.28
CA PRO A 367 6.77 28.37 -31.16
C PRO A 367 5.78 29.45 -30.76
N GLY A 368 5.26 29.41 -29.51
CA GLY A 368 4.87 30.57 -28.66
C GLY A 368 3.86 30.28 -27.51
N PRO A 369 3.39 31.29 -26.73
CA PRO A 369 2.46 31.17 -25.58
C PRO A 369 0.97 31.47 -25.91
N TRP A 370 0.02 31.19 -25.00
CA TRP A 370 -1.38 31.68 -25.08
C TRP A 370 -1.64 32.86 -24.14
N ARG A 371 -2.64 33.72 -24.46
CA ARG A 371 -2.99 34.92 -23.69
C ARG A 371 -4.50 35.07 -23.47
N CYS A 372 -4.89 35.57 -22.30
CA CYS A 372 -6.28 35.97 -22.05
C CYS A 372 -6.60 37.29 -22.77
N ALA A 373 -7.50 37.26 -23.75
CA ALA A 373 -7.88 38.42 -24.56
C ALA A 373 -8.77 39.44 -23.82
N GLY A 374 -9.41 39.03 -22.71
CA GLY A 374 -10.39 39.84 -22.00
C GLY A 374 -11.77 39.81 -22.66
N LYS A 375 -12.66 40.71 -22.23
CA LYS A 375 -13.98 40.93 -22.85
C LYS A 375 -13.98 42.34 -23.43
N GLU A 376 -14.88 42.65 -24.37
CA GLU A 376 -14.93 43.96 -25.08
C GLU A 376 -14.83 45.21 -24.18
N ASN A 377 -15.22 45.12 -22.90
CA ASN A 377 -15.21 46.24 -21.95
C ASN A 377 -14.34 46.02 -20.69
N GLU A 378 -13.57 44.93 -20.62
CA GLU A 378 -12.68 44.62 -19.48
C GLU A 378 -11.32 44.10 -19.97
N PRO A 379 -10.19 44.71 -19.55
CA PRO A 379 -8.87 44.23 -19.95
C PRO A 379 -8.68 42.77 -19.49
N GLY A 380 -8.08 41.96 -20.35
CA GLY A 380 -7.73 40.57 -20.01
C GLY A 380 -6.95 40.50 -18.70
N CYS A 381 -7.16 39.44 -17.92
CA CYS A 381 -6.55 39.30 -16.59
C CYS A 381 -5.02 39.13 -16.61
N GLY A 382 -4.38 39.21 -17.79
CA GLY A 382 -2.95 39.06 -17.98
C GLY A 382 -2.44 37.63 -17.78
N ALA A 383 -3.33 36.64 -17.64
CA ALA A 383 -2.93 35.25 -17.54
C ALA A 383 -2.30 34.78 -18.86
N GLU A 384 -1.03 34.35 -18.78
CA GLU A 384 -0.29 33.71 -19.85
C GLU A 384 0.05 32.28 -19.41
N GLY A 385 -0.01 31.32 -20.34
CA GLY A 385 0.37 29.93 -20.07
C GLY A 385 1.10 29.29 -21.25
N ARG A 386 1.70 28.14 -20.99
CA ARG A 386 2.39 27.31 -22.00
C ARG A 386 1.68 25.97 -22.15
N ALA A 387 1.50 25.52 -23.39
CA ALA A 387 1.09 24.15 -23.67
C ALA A 387 2.25 23.19 -23.33
N ALA A 388 1.93 22.00 -22.82
CA ALA A 388 2.88 20.90 -22.60
C ALA A 388 2.29 19.63 -23.20
#